data_AF-A0A0P9V2L6-F1
#
_entry.id   AF-A0A0P9V2L6-F1
#
_cell.length_a   1.000
_cell.length_b   1.000
_cell.length_c   1.000
_cell.angle_alpha   90.00
_cell.angle_beta   90.00
_cell.angle_gamma   90.00
#
_symmetry.space_group_name_H-M   'P 1'
#
loop_
_entity.id
_entity.type
_entity.pdbx_description
1 polymer ?
#
loop_
_entity_poly.entity_id
_entity_poly.type
_entity_poly.pdbx_seq_one_letter_code
_entity_poly.pdbx_strand_id
1 'polypeptide(L)' 'MTWNRLQRPSTTCSPNWHWIHESIEAFIASHPLPDDVKLIDADFWTPRQADFLKEQLHEDAEWAMVVDELNVRLHKKPE' A
#
# COMPACT_ATOMS: atom_id res chain seq x y z
N MET A 1 -43.80 -15.21 -14.79
CA MET A 1 -42.42 -14.83 -15.18
C MET A 1 -41.73 -14.23 -13.96
N THR A 2 -41.33 -15.13 -13.06
CA THR A 2 -40.73 -14.83 -11.76
C THR A 2 -39.65 -15.90 -11.57
N TRP A 3 -38.38 -15.57 -11.79
CA TRP A 3 -37.23 -16.42 -11.44
C TRP A 3 -36.98 -16.22 -9.95
N ASN A 4 -37.75 -16.87 -9.06
CA ASN A 4 -37.66 -18.25 -8.57
C ASN A 4 -36.41 -18.56 -7.75
N ARG A 5 -36.56 -18.35 -6.43
CA ARG A 5 -36.29 -19.30 -5.35
C ARG A 5 -35.14 -20.28 -5.63
N LEU A 6 -33.94 -19.91 -5.19
CA LEU A 6 -33.05 -20.68 -4.33
C LEU A 6 -31.87 -19.75 -3.97
N GLN A 7 -31.45 -19.80 -2.71
CA GLN A 7 -30.25 -19.18 -2.12
C GLN A 7 -30.36 -17.74 -1.58
N ARG A 8 -30.79 -17.67 -0.32
CA ARG A 8 -30.23 -16.79 0.73
C ARG A 8 -30.04 -17.66 1.98
N PRO A 9 -29.17 -17.31 2.94
CA PRO A 9 -27.79 -16.84 2.84
C PRO A 9 -26.88 -17.61 3.84
N SER A 10 -25.56 -17.68 3.62
CA SER A 10 -24.55 -17.71 4.70
C SER A 10 -23.15 -17.55 4.11
N THR A 11 -22.43 -16.53 4.60
CA THR A 11 -20.97 -16.32 4.49
C THR A 11 -20.37 -16.14 3.09
N THR A 12 -20.34 -14.86 2.67
CA THR A 12 -19.19 -14.16 2.07
C THR A 12 -18.09 -15.01 1.42
N CYS A 13 -18.15 -15.10 0.09
CA CYS A 13 -16.98 -14.91 -0.77
C CYS A 13 -17.50 -14.44 -2.14
N SER A 14 -17.39 -13.14 -2.38
CA SER A 14 -17.68 -12.51 -3.66
C SER A 14 -16.58 -12.92 -4.67
N PRO A 15 -16.91 -13.35 -5.89
CA PRO A 15 -15.93 -13.76 -6.88
C PRO A 15 -15.39 -12.51 -7.56
N ASN A 16 -14.37 -11.89 -6.98
CA ASN A 16 -13.60 -10.91 -7.74
C ASN A 16 -12.12 -11.08 -7.42
N TRP A 17 -11.43 -11.85 -8.25
CA TRP A 17 -9.98 -11.97 -8.30
C TRP A 17 -9.36 -10.67 -8.87
N HIS A 18 -9.62 -9.53 -8.22
CA HIS A 18 -9.01 -8.22 -8.51
C HIS A 18 -8.12 -7.72 -7.36
N TRP A 19 -7.65 -8.62 -6.51
CA TRP A 19 -6.67 -8.29 -5.48
C TRP A 19 -5.31 -8.62 -6.08
N ILE A 20 -4.50 -7.64 -6.47
CA ILE A 20 -3.33 -7.20 -5.68
C ILE A 20 -2.82 -5.78 -6.07
N HIS A 21 -3.37 -5.09 -7.09
CA HIS A 21 -2.72 -3.87 -7.62
C HIS A 21 -3.29 -2.52 -7.12
N GLU A 22 -4.58 -2.43 -6.75
CA GLU A 22 -5.19 -1.15 -6.35
C GLU A 22 -4.80 -0.69 -4.93
N SER A 23 -4.24 -1.57 -4.10
CA SER A 23 -4.05 -1.28 -2.67
C SER A 23 -2.89 -0.33 -2.37
N ILE A 24 -1.82 -0.36 -3.17
CA ILE A 24 -0.61 0.47 -2.90
C ILE A 24 -0.86 1.92 -3.29
N GLU A 25 -1.51 2.19 -4.42
CA GLU A 25 -1.81 3.58 -4.83
C GLU A 25 -2.81 4.24 -3.90
N ALA A 26 -3.87 3.52 -3.49
CA ALA A 26 -4.82 3.99 -2.50
C ALA A 26 -4.15 4.26 -1.14
N PHE A 27 -3.15 3.45 -0.77
CA PHE A 27 -2.37 3.63 0.44
C PHE A 27 -1.52 4.90 0.39
N ILE A 28 -0.78 5.11 -0.71
CA ILE A 28 0.05 6.31 -0.92
C ILE A 28 -0.82 7.57 -0.90
N ALA A 29 -2.00 7.54 -1.55
CA ALA A 29 -2.92 8.67 -1.55
C ALA A 29 -3.53 8.97 -0.17
N SER A 30 -3.70 7.96 0.68
CA SER A 30 -4.31 8.11 2.01
C SER A 30 -3.31 8.43 3.12
N HIS A 31 -2.01 8.20 2.91
CA HIS A 31 -0.95 8.38 3.90
C HIS A 31 0.16 9.31 3.37
N PRO A 32 -0.14 10.59 3.07
CA PRO A 32 0.88 11.55 2.67
C PRO A 32 1.88 11.75 3.81
N LEU A 33 3.17 11.75 3.47
CA LEU A 33 4.26 11.95 4.42
C LEU A 33 4.72 13.42 4.38
N PRO A 34 4.84 14.12 5.51
CA PRO A 34 5.41 15.47 5.54
C PRO A 34 6.86 15.43 5.04
N ASP A 35 7.30 16.42 4.25
CA ASP A 35 8.71 16.54 3.79
C ASP A 35 9.77 16.43 4.90
N ASP A 36 9.42 16.79 6.13
CA ASP A 36 10.33 16.76 7.29
C ASP A 36 10.47 15.35 7.92
N VAL A 37 9.64 14.39 7.51
CA VAL A 37 9.61 13.03 8.07
C VAL A 37 10.24 12.04 7.10
N LYS A 38 11.20 11.24 7.54
CA LYS A 38 11.81 10.23 6.67
C LYS A 38 10.85 9.07 6.41
N LEU A 39 10.96 8.44 5.22
CA LEU A 39 10.18 7.25 4.89
C LEU A 39 10.20 6.18 6.00
N ILE A 40 11.36 5.90 6.57
CA ILE A 40 11.54 4.88 7.61
C ILE A 40 11.00 5.27 8.98
N ASP A 41 10.83 6.57 9.24
CA ASP A 41 10.37 7.11 10.51
C ASP A 41 8.83 7.31 10.50
N ALA A 42 8.15 6.92 9.42
CA ALA A 42 6.71 7.06 9.33
C ALA A 42 5.97 6.07 10.24
N ASP A 43 5.06 6.59 11.08
CA ASP A 43 4.31 5.82 12.07
C ASP A 43 3.35 4.76 11.48
N PHE A 44 3.11 4.78 10.17
CA PHE A 44 2.27 3.78 9.50
C PHE A 44 3.01 2.48 9.16
N TRP A 45 4.34 2.46 9.28
CA TRP A 45 5.11 1.24 9.11
C TRP A 45 5.16 0.43 10.39
N THR A 46 5.05 -0.88 10.27
CA THR A 46 5.45 -1.77 11.35
C THR A 46 6.98 -1.76 11.50
N PRO A 47 7.53 -2.05 12.71
CA PRO A 47 8.98 -2.07 12.91
C PRO A 47 9.73 -2.91 11.88
N ARG A 48 9.17 -4.07 11.50
CA ARG A 48 9.74 -4.96 10.48
C ARG A 48 9.77 -4.34 9.08
N GLN A 49 8.76 -3.56 8.70
CA GLN A 49 8.72 -2.86 7.41
C GLN A 49 9.70 -1.69 7.41
N ALA A 50 9.79 -0.94 8.51
CA ALA A 50 10.75 0.14 8.66
C ALA A 50 12.20 -0.37 8.58
N ASP A 51 12.52 -1.49 9.23
CA ASP A 51 13.84 -2.12 9.12
C ASP A 51 14.16 -2.55 7.67
N PHE A 52 13.20 -3.18 6.97
CA PHE A 52 13.38 -3.53 5.56
C PHE A 52 13.64 -2.29 4.68
N LEU A 53 12.82 -1.24 4.84
CA LEU A 53 12.99 0.01 4.09
C LEU A 53 14.34 0.68 4.40
N LYS A 54 14.81 0.60 5.64
CA LYS A 54 16.11 1.12 6.06
C LYS A 54 17.27 0.38 5.40
N GLU A 55 17.18 -0.95 5.28
CA GLU A 55 18.16 -1.74 4.54
C GLU A 55 18.13 -1.40 3.05
N GLN A 56 16.94 -1.24 2.47
CA GLN A 56 16.78 -0.92 1.05
C GLN A 56 17.11 0.53 0.69
N LEU A 57 17.08 1.47 1.64
CA LEU A 57 17.53 2.85 1.43
C LEU A 57 19.05 2.99 1.28
N HIS A 58 19.80 1.92 1.52
CA HIS A 58 21.24 1.93 1.30
C HIS A 58 21.56 1.92 -0.20
N GLU A 59 22.54 2.71 -0.63
CA GLU A 59 22.86 2.89 -2.07
C GLU A 59 23.26 1.58 -2.77
N ASP A 60 23.71 0.57 -2.01
CA ASP A 60 24.07 -0.77 -2.50
C ASP A 60 22.90 -1.79 -2.47
N ALA A 61 21.69 -1.38 -2.07
CA ALA A 61 20.57 -2.30 -1.96
C ALA A 61 19.84 -2.52 -3.28
N GLU A 62 19.40 -3.75 -3.52
CA GLU A 62 18.75 -4.15 -4.78
C GLU A 62 17.47 -3.37 -5.08
N TRP A 63 16.78 -2.86 -4.04
CA TRP A 63 15.52 -2.12 -4.19
C TRP A 63 15.65 -0.61 -3.95
N ALA A 64 16.87 -0.08 -3.84
CA ALA A 64 17.10 1.33 -3.51
C ALA A 64 16.33 2.30 -4.42
N MET A 65 16.33 2.06 -5.74
CA MET A 65 15.59 2.87 -6.71
C MET A 65 14.07 2.82 -6.50
N VAL A 66 13.52 1.66 -6.16
CA VAL A 66 12.08 1.47 -5.94
C VAL A 66 11.64 2.16 -4.65
N VAL A 67 12.48 2.08 -3.61
CA VAL A 67 12.23 2.72 -2.32
C VAL A 67 12.37 4.23 -2.41
N ASP A 68 13.33 4.74 -3.19
CA ASP A 68 13.46 6.17 -3.48
C ASP A 68 12.23 6.70 -4.25
N GLU A 69 11.75 5.97 -5.25
CA GLU A 69 10.51 6.34 -5.95
C GLU A 69 9.29 6.35 -5.01
N LEU A 70 9.17 5.35 -4.14
CA LEU A 70 8.11 5.31 -3.14
C LEU A 70 8.19 6.50 -2.18
N ASN A 71 9.40 6.86 -1.73
CA ASN A 71 9.64 8.03 -0.88
C ASN A 71 9.12 9.30 -1.55
N VAL A 72 9.52 9.55 -2.80
CA VAL A 72 9.08 10.71 -3.58
C VAL A 72 7.55 10.73 -3.73
N ARG A 73 6.93 9.58 -4.03
CA ARG A 73 5.47 9.49 -4.19
C ARG A 73 4.71 9.77 -2.90
N LEU A 74 5.24 9.40 -1.74
CA LEU A 74 4.61 9.67 -0.43
C LEU A 74 4.76 11.13 0.01
N HIS A 75 5.86 11.79 -0.36
CA HIS A 75 6.09 13.21 -0.09
C HIS A 75 5.37 14.15 -1.07
N LYS A 76 5.06 13.67 -2.27
CA LYS A 76 4.35 14.47 -3.26
C LYS A 76 2.92 14.69 -2.82
N LYS A 77 2.64 15.87 -2.24
CA LYS A 77 1.26 16.32 -2.01
C LYS A 77 0.52 16.35 -3.35
N PRO A 78 -0.71 15.82 -3.45
CA PRO A 78 -1.57 16.14 -4.58
C PRO A 78 -1.78 17.66 -4.57
N GLU A 79 -1.47 18.30 -5.69
CA GLU A 79 -1.71 19.73 -5.94
C GLU A 79 -3.20 20.10 -5.90
#